data_AF-A0A1F8J352-F1
#
_entry.id   AF-A0A1F8J352-F1
#
_cell.length_a   1.000
_cell.length_b   1.000
_cell.length_c   1.000
_cell.angle_alpha   90.00
_cell.angle_beta   90.00
_cell.angle_gamma   90.00
#
_symmetry.space_group_name_H-M   'P 1'
#
loop_
_entity.id
_entity.type
_entity.pdbx_description
1 polymer ?
#
loop_
_entity_poly.entity_id
_entity_poly.type
_entity_poly.pdbx_seq_one_letter_code
_entity_poly.pdbx_strand_id
1 'polypeptide(L)' 'MCKTIKVTKLKKAMDKEIACYVLITCSPPNGEGKMDVELSYEGDETLAAFLVENAVQVFDRKTSQRESQ' A
#
# COMPACT_ATOMS: atom_id res chain seq x y z
N MET A 1 -0.80 3.12 -21.11
CA MET A 1 0.28 3.92 -20.50
C MET A 1 0.06 3.95 -19.00
N CYS A 2 0.85 3.20 -18.22
CA CYS A 2 0.75 3.21 -16.76
C CYS A 2 1.37 4.52 -16.26
N LYS A 3 0.57 5.42 -15.68
CA LYS A 3 1.07 6.66 -15.09
C LYS A 3 1.74 6.30 -13.77
N THR A 4 3.05 6.08 -13.78
CA THR A 4 3.85 6.07 -12.55
C THR A 4 3.71 7.45 -11.91
N ILE A 5 2.85 7.58 -10.90
CA ILE A 5 2.77 8.79 -10.10
C ILE A 5 4.10 8.87 -9.37
N LYS A 6 4.99 9.76 -9.83
CA LYS A 6 6.23 10.06 -9.11
C LYS A 6 5.84 10.49 -7.70
N VAL A 7 6.26 9.73 -6.69
CA VAL A 7 5.97 9.90 -5.25
C VAL A 7 6.12 11.37 -4.79
N THR A 8 6.98 12.14 -5.46
CA THR A 8 7.13 13.59 -5.28
C THR A 8 5.87 14.43 -5.47
N LYS A 9 4.91 14.02 -6.31
CA LYS A 9 3.61 14.70 -6.44
C LYS A 9 2.68 14.39 -5.27
N LEU A 10 2.78 13.19 -4.70
CA LEU A 10 1.97 12.78 -3.56
C LEU A 10 2.35 13.60 -2.32
N LYS A 11 3.66 13.75 -2.06
CA LYS A 11 4.16 14.62 -0.99
C LYS A 11 3.67 16.05 -1.10
N LYS A 12 3.58 16.60 -2.33
CA LYS A 12 3.05 17.95 -2.56
C LYS A 12 1.55 18.07 -2.33
N ALA A 13 0.78 16.99 -2.52
CA ALA A 13 -0.66 16.98 -2.29
C ALA A 13 -1.00 16.75 -0.81
N MET A 14 -0.06 16.19 -0.04
CA MET A 14 -0.17 16.02 1.39
C MET A 14 0.20 17.34 2.08
N ASP A 15 -0.77 18.22 2.23
CA ASP A 15 -0.63 19.59 2.76
C ASP A 15 -0.36 19.65 4.29
N LYS A 16 0.26 18.59 4.84
CA LYS A 16 0.52 18.41 6.28
C LYS A 16 1.86 17.71 6.49
N GLU A 17 2.48 17.98 7.64
CA GLU A 17 3.63 17.19 8.11
C GLU A 17 3.20 15.74 8.36
N ILE A 18 3.86 14.82 7.67
CA ILE A 18 3.60 13.38 7.80
C ILE A 18 4.82 12.75 8.44
N ALA A 19 4.59 12.13 9.61
CA ALA A 19 5.63 11.42 10.34
C ALA A 19 6.03 10.09 9.65
N CYS A 20 5.08 9.41 9.00
CA CYS A 20 5.33 8.18 8.26
C CYS A 20 4.20 7.88 7.27
N TYR A 21 4.53 7.32 6.11
CA TYR A 21 3.55 6.72 5.21
C TYR A 21 4.06 5.43 4.57
N VAL A 22 3.12 4.59 4.16
CA VAL A 22 3.35 3.43 3.29
C VAL A 22 2.43 3.57 2.07
N LEU A 23 3.02 3.50 0.88
CA LEU A 23 2.34 3.53 -0.39
C LEU A 23 2.43 2.15 -1.03
N ILE A 24 1.27 1.52 -1.23
CA ILE A 24 1.15 0.25 -1.95
C ILE A 24 0.49 0.53 -3.28
N THR A 25 1.14 0.15 -4.37
CA THR A 25 0.59 0.27 -5.73
C THR A 25 0.58 -1.07 -6.41
N CYS A 26 -0.50 -1.35 -7.14
CA CYS A 26 -0.65 -2.56 -7.93
C CYS A 26 -0.79 -2.20 -9.40
N SER A 27 -0.06 -2.89 -10.26
CA SER A 27 -0.32 -2.85 -11.70
C SER A 27 -1.63 -3.60 -12.01
N PRO A 28 -2.31 -3.27 -13.13
CA PRO A 28 -3.39 -4.10 -13.62
C PRO A 28 -2.91 -5.55 -13.85
N PRO A 29 -3.78 -6.57 -13.70
CA PRO A 29 -3.42 -7.94 -14.01
C PRO A 29 -2.91 -8.04 -15.45
N ASN A 30 -1.80 -8.72 -15.65
CA ASN A 30 -1.28 -9.02 -16.98
C ASN A 30 -2.05 -10.21 -17.61
N GLY A 31 -1.65 -10.63 -18.82
CA GLY A 31 -2.31 -11.73 -19.54
C GLY A 31 -2.28 -13.09 -18.82
N GLU A 32 -1.42 -13.25 -17.80
CA GLU A 32 -1.35 -14.44 -16.95
C GLU A 32 -2.11 -14.27 -15.62
N GLY A 33 -2.81 -13.14 -15.44
CA GLY A 33 -3.50 -12.79 -14.20
C GLY A 33 -2.57 -12.35 -13.05
N LYS A 34 -1.27 -12.20 -13.30
CA LYS A 34 -0.31 -11.71 -12.31
C LYS A 34 -0.37 -10.19 -12.22
N MET A 35 -0.22 -9.67 -11.00
CA MET A 35 -0.11 -8.24 -10.73
C MET A 35 1.26 -7.95 -10.13
N ASP A 36 1.86 -6.85 -10.56
CA ASP A 36 3.06 -6.33 -9.92
C ASP A 36 2.64 -5.45 -8.76
N VAL A 37 3.15 -5.77 -7.58
CA VAL A 37 2.89 -5.00 -6.36
C VAL A 37 4.18 -4.34 -5.94
N GLU A 38 4.14 -3.02 -5.77
CA GLU A 38 5.25 -2.22 -5.28
C GLU A 38 4.85 -1.57 -3.95
N LEU A 39 5.74 -1.67 -2.97
CA LEU A 39 5.61 -1.02 -1.66
C LEU A 39 6.75 -0.01 -1.50
N SER A 40 6.39 1.24 -1.28
CA SER A 40 7.30 2.33 -0.96
C SER A 40 6.91 2.93 0.39
N TYR A 41 7.87 3.35 1.21
CA TYR A 41 7.60 3.99 2.48
C TYR A 41 8.51 5.20 2.71
N GLU A 42 8.09 6.07 3.63
CA GLU A 42 8.91 7.16 4.15
C GLU A 42 8.62 7.39 5.63
N GLY A 43 9.64 7.83 6.36
CA GLY A 43 9.61 7.98 7.81
C GLY A 43 10.39 6.87 8.49
N ASP A 44 10.04 6.60 9.73
CA ASP A 44 10.68 5.55 10.53
C ASP A 44 10.30 4.14 10.03
N GLU A 45 11.31 3.29 9.83
CA GLU A 45 11.13 1.93 9.32
C GLU A 45 10.33 1.04 10.28
N THR A 46 10.53 1.21 11.59
CA THR A 46 9.80 0.42 12.61
C THR A 46 8.31 0.79 12.60
N LEU A 47 8.00 2.08 12.49
CA LEU A 47 6.63 2.55 12.36
C LEU A 47 5.99 2.10 11.04
N ALA A 48 6.72 2.15 9.93
CA ALA A 48 6.24 1.65 8.64
C ALA A 48 5.91 0.15 8.69
N ALA A 49 6.81 -0.67 9.26
CA ALA A 49 6.59 -2.10 9.46
C ALA A 49 5.35 -2.37 10.35
N PHE A 50 5.24 -1.65 11.47
CA PHE A 50 4.08 -1.74 12.35
C PHE A 50 2.76 -1.44 11.62
N LEU A 51 2.72 -0.39 10.79
CA LEU A 51 1.53 -0.05 10.01
C LEU A 51 1.14 -1.17 9.03
N VAL A 52 2.12 -1.75 8.33
CA VAL A 52 1.88 -2.84 7.36
C VAL A 52 1.39 -4.10 8.06
N GLU A 53 2.04 -4.52 9.14
CA GLU A 53 1.64 -5.72 9.89
C GLU A 53 0.21 -5.61 10.41
N ASN A 54 -0.15 -4.46 10.97
CA ASN A 54 -1.52 -4.24 11.45
C ASN A 54 -2.54 -4.22 10.31
N ALA A 55 -2.20 -3.64 9.16
CA ALA A 55 -3.08 -3.64 7.99
C ALA A 55 -3.34 -5.07 7.47
N VAL A 56 -2.29 -5.90 7.38
CA VAL A 56 -2.40 -7.31 6.98
C VAL A 56 -3.33 -8.07 7.92
N GLN A 57 -3.16 -7.93 9.24
CA GLN A 57 -4.04 -8.58 10.21
C GLN A 57 -5.52 -8.20 10.05
N VAL A 58 -5.80 -6.95 9.68
CA VAL A 58 -7.18 -6.49 9.41
C VAL A 58 -7.74 -7.15 8.15
N PHE A 59 -6.92 -7.32 7.10
CA PHE A 59 -7.35 -7.99 5.88
C PHE A 59 -7.63 -9.47 6.11
N ASP A 60 -6.75 -10.17 6.82
CA ASP A 60 -6.91 -11.60 7.12
C ASP A 60 -8.22 -11.88 7.87
N ARG A 61 -8.55 -11.04 8.87
CA ARG A 61 -9.83 -11.16 9.58
C ARG A 61 -11.03 -10.98 8.65
N LYS A 62 -10.94 -10.05 7.69
CA LYS A 62 -12.03 -9.75 6.75
C LYS A 62 -12.18 -10.82 5.67
N THR A 63 -11.09 -11.46 5.23
CA THR A 63 -11.14 -12.53 4.21
C THR A 63 -11.69 -13.81 4.82
N SER A 64 -11.25 -14.21 6.02
CA SER A 64 -11.78 -15.40 6.71
C SER A 64 -13.29 -15.28 7.03
N GLN A 65 -13.79 -14.07 7.29
CA GLN A 65 -15.23 -13.84 7.49
C GLN A 65 -16.06 -13.92 6.20
N ARG A 66 -15.46 -13.63 5.03
CA ARG A 66 -16.14 -13.73 3.72
C ARG A 66 -16.22 -15.16 3.19
N GLU A 67 -15.29 -16.02 3.59
CA GLU A 67 -15.29 -17.45 3.21
C GLU A 67 -16.33 -18.28 3.99
N SER A 68 -16.96 -17.68 5.01
CA SER A 68 -18.01 -18.31 5.83
C SER A 68 -19.43 -17.88 5.45
N GLN A 69 -19.62 -17.21 4.30
CA GLN A 69 -20.92 -16.78 3.74
C GLN A 69 -21.18 -17.40 2.37
#